data_AF-A0AAV5VQV1-F1
#
_entry.id   AF-A0AAV5VQV1-F1
#
_cell.length_a   1.000
_cell.length_b   1.000
_cell.length_c   1.000
_cell.angle_alpha   90.00
_cell.angle_beta   90.00
_cell.angle_gamma   90.00
#
_symmetry.space_group_name_H-M   'P 1'
#
loop_
_entity.id
_entity.type
_entity.pdbx_description
1 polymer ?
#
loop_
_entity_poly.entity_id
_entity_poly.type
_entity_poly.pdbx_seq_one_letter_code
_entity_poly.pdbx_strand_id
1 'polypeptide(L)'
;FYVNKKFLSGHSPMFKEMFESDDREEISIDHIESESFTKTLNLLHSIDHLINHDNVLGVLEVAHCFGIKSLLTSCEDFMLHSKDIDDLSTRFMHSEIYELERL
;
A
#
# COMPACT_ATOMS: atom_id res chain seq x y z
N PHE A 1 -1.96 -8.34 -14.08
CA PHE A 1 -3.22 -8.25 -13.29
C PHE A 1 -4.29 -7.59 -14.14
N TYR A 2 -5.55 -8.04 -14.08
CA TYR A 2 -6.67 -7.33 -14.70
C TYR A 2 -7.41 -6.54 -13.61
N VAL A 3 -7.39 -5.21 -13.72
CA VAL A 3 -7.92 -4.29 -12.69
C VAL A 3 -8.80 -3.21 -13.32
N ASN A 4 -9.69 -2.63 -12.52
CA ASN A 4 -10.47 -1.48 -12.95
C ASN A 4 -9.66 -0.19 -12.76
N LYS A 5 -9.20 0.42 -13.87
CA LYS A 5 -8.38 1.65 -13.84
C LYS A 5 -9.05 2.77 -13.05
N LYS A 6 -10.36 3.01 -13.27
CA LYS A 6 -11.11 4.08 -12.58
C LYS A 6 -11.20 3.85 -11.07
N PHE A 7 -11.36 2.60 -10.66
CA PHE A 7 -11.38 2.23 -9.25
C PHE A 7 -10.05 2.59 -8.58
N LEU A 8 -8.92 2.14 -9.16
CA LEU A 8 -7.60 2.44 -8.62
C LEU A 8 -7.27 3.94 -8.64
N SER A 9 -7.63 4.67 -9.69
CA SER A 9 -7.47 6.14 -9.74
C SER A 9 -8.26 6.87 -8.64
N GLY A 10 -9.37 6.30 -8.16
CA GLY A 10 -10.14 6.86 -7.05
C GLY A 10 -9.44 6.73 -5.70
N HIS A 11 -8.60 5.70 -5.54
CA HIS A 11 -7.85 5.43 -4.30
C HIS A 11 -6.43 5.97 -4.32
N SER A 12 -5.90 6.31 -5.50
CA SER A 12 -4.49 6.66 -5.68
C SER A 12 -4.35 7.77 -6.72
N PRO A 13 -3.78 8.94 -6.34
CA PRO A 13 -3.45 9.98 -7.30
C PRO A 13 -2.37 9.53 -8.29
N MET A 14 -1.47 8.61 -7.89
CA MET A 14 -0.43 8.10 -8.78
C MET A 14 -0.97 7.16 -9.85
N PHE A 15 -1.91 6.26 -9.50
CA PHE A 15 -2.63 5.48 -10.51
C PHE A 15 -3.44 6.37 -11.44
N LYS A 16 -4.04 7.44 -10.92
CA LYS A 16 -4.74 8.43 -11.75
C LYS A 16 -3.80 9.05 -12.79
N GLU A 17 -2.70 9.65 -12.35
CA GLU A 17 -1.72 10.28 -13.23
C GLU A 17 -1.12 9.29 -14.24
N MET A 18 -0.76 8.08 -13.78
CA MET A 18 -0.20 7.04 -14.62
C MET A 18 -1.16 6.59 -15.72
N PHE A 19 -2.45 6.39 -15.42
CA PHE A 19 -3.44 5.98 -16.43
C PHE A 19 -3.89 7.12 -17.34
N GLU A 20 -3.76 8.38 -16.90
CA GLU A 20 -4.04 9.55 -17.74
C GLU A 20 -2.86 9.90 -18.66
N SER A 21 -1.63 9.58 -18.25
CA SER A 21 -0.41 9.85 -19.03
C SER A 21 -0.06 8.72 -20.01
N ASP A 22 -0.64 7.54 -19.82
CA ASP A 22 -0.33 6.34 -20.58
C ASP A 22 -1.61 5.56 -20.97
N ASP A 23 -1.99 5.70 -22.24
CA ASP A 23 -3.17 5.06 -22.82
C ASP A 23 -2.98 3.57 -23.15
N ARG A 24 -1.83 2.98 -22.82
CA ARG A 24 -1.61 1.53 -23.03
C ARG A 24 -2.59 0.70 -22.22
N GLU A 25 -3.01 -0.42 -22.78
CA GLU A 25 -3.87 -1.38 -22.08
C GLU A 25 -3.13 -2.05 -20.91
N GLU A 26 -1.82 -2.24 -21.05
CA GLU A 26 -0.94 -2.88 -20.07
C GLU A 26 0.20 -1.94 -19.67
N ILE A 27 0.51 -1.90 -18.37
CA ILE A 27 1.57 -1.09 -17.77
C ILE A 27 2.44 -2.02 -16.90
N SER A 28 3.75 -1.97 -17.08
CA SER A 28 4.70 -2.74 -16.26
C SER A 28 5.04 -2.00 -14.98
N ILE A 29 5.10 -2.74 -13.87
CA ILE A 29 5.52 -2.26 -12.56
C ILE A 29 6.60 -3.22 -12.06
N ASP A 30 7.86 -2.80 -12.12
CA ASP A 30 9.00 -3.72 -11.95
C ASP A 30 9.57 -3.76 -10.52
N HIS A 31 9.21 -2.79 -9.68
CA HIS A 31 9.79 -2.59 -8.33
C HIS A 31 8.85 -3.04 -7.19
N ILE A 32 7.72 -3.65 -7.52
CA ILE A 32 6.73 -4.12 -6.53
C ILE A 32 6.57 -5.62 -6.66
N GLU A 33 6.66 -6.32 -5.54
CA GLU A 33 6.38 -7.76 -5.50
C GLU A 33 4.91 -8.02 -5.81
N SER A 34 4.66 -9.00 -6.69
CA SER A 34 3.31 -9.37 -7.14
C SER A 34 2.40 -9.81 -5.98
N GLU A 35 2.95 -10.46 -4.95
CA GLU A 35 2.21 -10.87 -3.76
C GLU A 35 1.73 -9.66 -2.95
N SER A 36 2.62 -8.71 -2.68
CA SER A 36 2.31 -7.44 -2.00
C SER A 36 1.24 -6.64 -2.75
N PHE A 37 1.34 -6.57 -4.07
CA PHE A 37 0.32 -5.93 -4.89
C PHE A 37 -1.04 -6.65 -4.81
N THR A 38 -1.04 -7.98 -4.85
CA THR A 38 -2.26 -8.79 -4.72
C THR A 38 -2.95 -8.57 -3.38
N LYS A 39 -2.20 -8.60 -2.28
CA LYS A 39 -2.72 -8.33 -0.93
C LYS A 39 -3.33 -6.93 -0.82
N THR A 40 -2.68 -5.93 -1.43
CA THR A 40 -3.17 -4.55 -1.49
C THR A 40 -4.49 -4.45 -2.25
N LEU A 41 -4.61 -5.11 -3.41
CA LEU A 41 -5.86 -5.13 -4.18
C LEU A 41 -7.00 -5.79 -3.39
N ASN A 42 -6.75 -6.91 -2.72
CA ASN A 42 -7.76 -7.58 -1.90
C ASN A 42 -8.27 -6.69 -0.76
N LEU A 43 -7.36 -5.93 -0.13
CA LEU A 43 -7.70 -4.94 0.90
C LEU A 43 -8.55 -3.79 0.34
N LEU A 44 -8.20 -3.22 -0.82
CA LEU A 44 -8.99 -2.16 -1.47
C LEU A 44 -10.40 -2.64 -1.82
N HIS A 45 -10.53 -3.88 -2.29
CA HIS A 45 -11.82 -4.48 -2.59
C HIS A 45 -12.59 -4.95 -1.35
N SER A 46 -12.04 -4.76 -0.14
CA SER A 46 -12.63 -5.18 1.15
C SER A 46 -12.99 -6.68 1.18
N ILE A 47 -12.22 -7.52 0.51
CA ILE A 47 -12.44 -8.97 0.45
C ILE A 47 -11.81 -9.58 1.71
N ASP A 48 -12.55 -9.81 2.80
CA ASP A 48 -12.14 -10.59 4.01
C ASP A 48 -10.62 -10.61 4.33
N HIS A 49 -9.94 -9.48 4.17
CA HIS A 49 -8.49 -9.33 4.30
C HIS A 49 -8.27 -8.21 5.29
N LEU A 50 -7.42 -8.48 6.27
CA LEU A 50 -7.05 -7.54 7.32
C LEU A 50 -5.54 -7.36 7.28
N ILE A 51 -5.10 -6.16 7.67
CA ILE A 51 -3.68 -5.90 7.87
C ILE A 51 -3.20 -6.70 9.08
N ASN A 52 -2.08 -7.39 8.91
CA ASN A 52 -1.44 -8.24 9.91
C ASN A 52 0.09 -8.21 9.76
N HIS A 53 0.80 -8.89 10.65
CA HIS A 53 2.27 -8.91 10.66
C HIS A 53 2.89 -9.42 9.36
N ASP A 54 2.21 -10.33 8.65
CA ASP A 54 2.73 -10.96 7.43
C ASP A 54 2.53 -10.10 6.18
N ASN A 55 1.62 -9.13 6.22
CA ASN A 55 1.29 -8.31 5.05
C ASN A 55 1.55 -6.81 5.22
N VAL A 56 1.67 -6.31 6.46
CA VAL A 56 1.71 -4.87 6.72
C VAL A 56 2.85 -4.17 5.98
N LEU A 57 4.03 -4.78 5.89
CA LEU A 57 5.19 -4.18 5.21
C LEU A 57 4.99 -4.09 3.70
N GLY A 58 4.54 -5.18 3.07
CA GLY A 58 4.27 -5.18 1.63
C GLY A 58 3.12 -4.25 1.24
N VAL A 59 2.07 -4.18 2.07
CA VAL A 59 0.96 -3.24 1.84
C VAL A 59 1.41 -1.80 2.05
N LEU A 60 2.22 -1.53 3.07
CA LEU A 60 2.79 -0.20 3.31
C LEU A 60 3.63 0.28 2.12
N GLU A 61 4.51 -0.58 1.59
CA GLU A 61 5.34 -0.27 0.44
C GLU A 61 4.49 0.11 -0.79
N VAL A 62 3.50 -0.71 -1.13
CA VAL A 62 2.60 -0.45 -2.27
C VAL A 62 1.79 0.82 -2.02
N ALA A 63 1.25 1.00 -0.81
CA ALA A 63 0.44 2.15 -0.46
C ALA A 63 1.25 3.45 -0.51
N HIS A 64 2.52 3.43 -0.10
CA HIS A 64 3.42 4.57 -0.21
C HIS A 64 3.77 4.87 -1.66
N CYS A 65 4.22 3.86 -2.41
CA CYS A 65 4.60 3.99 -3.82
C CYS A 65 3.49 4.59 -4.68
N PHE A 66 2.24 4.15 -4.47
CA PHE A 66 1.10 4.63 -5.24
C PHE A 66 0.28 5.70 -4.50
N GLY A 67 0.69 6.18 -3.33
CA GLY A 67 -0.03 7.22 -2.59
C GLY A 67 -1.47 6.84 -2.17
N ILE A 68 -1.69 5.59 -1.77
CA ILE A 68 -3.00 5.07 -1.30
C ILE A 68 -3.18 5.42 0.17
N LYS A 69 -3.69 6.62 0.44
CA LYS A 69 -3.79 7.18 1.81
C LYS A 69 -4.56 6.31 2.79
N SER A 70 -5.68 5.71 2.37
CA SER A 70 -6.51 4.87 3.25
C SER A 70 -5.74 3.66 3.78
N LEU A 71 -4.86 3.08 2.96
CA LEU A 71 -4.05 1.93 3.38
C LEU A 71 -2.83 2.36 4.18
N LEU A 72 -2.22 3.51 3.89
CA LEU A 72 -1.17 4.09 4.75
C LEU A 72 -1.67 4.25 6.18
N THR A 73 -2.81 4.93 6.36
CA THR A 73 -3.44 5.10 7.68
C THR A 73 -3.75 3.78 8.36
N SER A 74 -4.23 2.79 7.62
CA SER A 74 -4.56 1.47 8.17
C SER A 74 -3.30 0.69 8.60
N CYS A 75 -2.21 0.79 7.83
CA CYS A 75 -0.91 0.21 8.19
C CYS A 75 -0.33 0.89 9.44
N GLU A 76 -0.35 2.22 9.50
CA GLU A 76 0.09 2.98 10.67
C GLU A 76 -0.71 2.58 11.92
N ASP A 77 -2.04 2.52 11.81
CA ASP A 77 -2.91 2.13 12.92
C ASP A 77 -2.57 0.70 13.40
N PHE A 78 -2.35 -0.23 12.48
CA PHE A 78 -1.91 -1.58 12.84
C PHE A 78 -0.57 -1.55 13.58
N MET A 79 0.44 -0.86 13.03
CA MET A 79 1.77 -0.79 13.62
C MET A 79 1.78 -0.13 15.01
N LEU A 80 0.97 0.93 15.20
CA LEU A 80 0.85 1.64 16.48
C LEU A 80 0.21 0.77 17.59
N HIS A 81 -0.73 -0.09 17.24
CA HIS A 81 -1.48 -0.91 18.20
C HIS A 81 -0.97 -2.33 18.33
N SER A 82 -0.15 -2.80 17.38
CA SER A 82 0.48 -4.12 17.47
C SER A 82 1.53 -4.13 18.57
N LYS A 83 1.34 -5.00 19.57
CA LYS A 83 2.30 -5.20 20.67
C LYS A 83 3.51 -6.03 20.27
N ASP A 84 3.45 -6.67 19.10
CA ASP A 84 4.44 -7.63 18.63
C ASP A 84 5.46 -7.02 17.64
N ILE A 85 5.25 -5.78 17.15
CA ILE A 85 6.33 -5.01 16.50
C ILE A 85 7.17 -4.37 17.61
N ASP A 86 7.85 -5.22 18.37
CA ASP A 86 8.61 -4.86 19.57
C ASP A 86 9.97 -4.25 19.25
N ASP A 87 10.26 -4.00 17.97
CA ASP A 87 11.45 -3.28 17.56
C ASP A 87 11.09 -1.82 17.27
N LEU A 88 11.25 -0.98 18.29
CA LEU A 88 11.30 0.48 18.16
C LEU A 88 12.18 0.91 16.97
N SER A 89 13.24 0.15 16.66
CA SER A 89 14.12 0.40 15.51
C SER A 89 13.41 0.17 14.18
N THR A 90 12.59 -0.88 14.06
CA THR A 90 11.73 -1.14 12.90
C THR A 90 10.74 0.00 12.73
N ARG A 91 10.04 0.41 13.81
CA ARG A 91 9.11 1.56 13.75
C ARG A 91 9.80 2.85 13.34
N PHE A 92 10.99 3.13 13.88
CA PHE A 92 11.77 4.31 13.56
C PHE A 92 12.26 4.28 12.11
N MET A 93 12.82 3.16 11.63
CA MET A 93 13.23 3.00 10.24
C MET A 93 12.05 3.17 9.28
N HIS A 94 10.89 2.61 9.59
CA HIS A 94 9.72 2.74 8.72
C HIS A 94 9.13 4.16 8.74
N SER A 95 9.12 4.85 9.88
CA SER A 95 8.72 6.26 9.96
C SER A 95 9.66 7.15 9.13
N GLU A 96 10.97 6.89 9.18
CA GLU A 96 11.98 7.64 8.42
C GLU A 96 11.94 7.32 6.91
N ILE A 97 11.73 6.06 6.52
CA ILE A 97 11.74 5.63 5.11
C ILE A 97 10.45 6.01 4.38
N TYR A 98 9.30 5.96 5.06
CA TYR A 98 7.98 6.14 4.45
C TYR A 98 7.27 7.43 4.85
N GLU A 99 7.98 8.34 5.55
CA GLU A 99 7.49 9.65 6.01
C GLU A 99 6.14 9.57 6.75
N LEU A 100 5.99 8.59 7.63
CA LEU A 100 4.73 8.32 8.34
C LEU A 100 4.49 9.35 9.45
N GLU A 101 3.63 10.32 9.20
CA GLU A 101 3.38 11.45 10.13
C GLU A 101 2.80 11.04 11.49
N ARG A 102 2.19 9.86 11.60
CA ARG A 102 1.47 9.40 12.81
C ARG A 102 2.29 8.46 13.70
N LEU A 103 3.49 8.06 13.28
CA LEU A 103 4.29 6.98 13.87
C LEU A 103 5.59 7.48 14.49
#